data_AF-Q4PMU7-F1
#
_entry.id   AF-Q4PMU7-F1
#
_cell.length_a   1.000
_cell.length_b   1.000
_cell.length_c   1.000
_cell.angle_alpha   90.00
_cell.angle_beta   90.00
_cell.angle_gamma   90.00
#
_symmetry.space_group_name_H-M   'P 1'
#
loop_
_entity.id
_entity.type
_entity.pdbx_description
1 polymer ?
#
loop_
_entity_poly.entity_id
_entity_poly.type
_entity_poly.pdbx_seq_one_letter_code
_entity_poly.pdbx_strand_id
1 'polypeptide(L)'
;MILLVLLAVFSSAHSGAAPRDGNREPATNKDASQLFLKRHTLYLLYRSEKSDTKLGGESKCFQMRYYEVLREKEKLLTQLLFRDNSTGQMDVYTIVIVLEKSNKSLGYYDILVAQNDIGTKYESYELLFTDYRTCFTLRRTSDDLHQVWMIGRMDAALISPQCESAYQGPVNEHGCAVPRPKYKIFYPEICH
;
A
#
# COMPACT_ATOMS: atom_id res chain seq x y z
N MET A 1 -35.00 11.22 -69.84
CA MET A 1 -35.60 10.11 -69.07
C MET A 1 -34.48 9.32 -68.42
N ILE A 2 -34.56 9.28 -67.08
CA ILE A 2 -33.96 8.33 -66.13
C ILE A 2 -32.42 8.23 -66.05
N LEU A 3 -31.98 8.89 -64.98
CA LEU A 3 -30.77 8.82 -64.18
C LEU A 3 -30.43 7.38 -63.72
N LEU A 4 -29.16 6.98 -63.75
CA LEU A 4 -28.62 5.90 -62.91
C LEU A 4 -27.17 6.26 -62.54
N VAL A 5 -27.05 6.98 -61.42
CA VAL A 5 -25.77 7.25 -60.75
C VAL A 5 -25.57 6.13 -59.72
N LEU A 6 -24.62 5.23 -59.97
CA LEU A 6 -24.15 4.25 -59.00
C LEU A 6 -23.13 4.93 -58.07
N LEU A 7 -23.59 5.42 -56.93
CA LEU A 7 -22.73 5.78 -55.80
C LEU A 7 -22.41 4.51 -55.01
N ALA A 8 -21.21 3.97 -55.22
CA ALA A 8 -20.61 2.99 -54.32
C ALA A 8 -20.20 3.71 -53.02
N VAL A 9 -21.05 3.63 -52.00
CA VAL A 9 -20.71 4.06 -50.65
C VAL A 9 -19.78 3.00 -50.05
N PHE A 10 -18.48 3.31 -49.99
CA PHE A 10 -17.55 2.59 -49.14
C PHE A 10 -17.90 2.86 -47.67
N SER A 11 -18.69 1.97 -47.08
CA SER A 11 -18.89 1.92 -45.63
C SER A 11 -17.66 1.31 -44.98
N SER A 12 -16.61 2.10 -44.81
CA SER A 12 -15.52 1.78 -43.89
C SER A 12 -16.06 1.90 -42.47
N ALA A 13 -16.63 0.81 -41.95
CA ALA A 13 -16.96 0.67 -40.53
C ALA A 13 -15.65 0.69 -39.71
N HIS A 14 -15.10 1.88 -39.49
CA HIS A 14 -14.20 2.12 -38.37
C HIS A 14 -15.04 2.01 -37.11
N SER A 15 -15.11 0.81 -36.55
CA SER A 15 -15.52 0.58 -35.16
C SER A 15 -14.48 1.21 -34.24
N GLY A 16 -14.45 2.55 -34.20
CA GLY A 16 -13.85 3.30 -33.13
C GLY A 16 -14.69 3.06 -31.90
N ALA A 17 -14.43 1.97 -31.19
CA ALA A 17 -14.89 1.80 -29.83
C ALA A 17 -14.26 2.94 -29.03
N ALA A 18 -15.05 4.00 -28.79
CA ALA A 18 -14.76 4.93 -27.73
C ALA A 18 -14.50 4.09 -26.46
N PRO A 19 -13.42 4.35 -25.70
CA PRO A 19 -13.22 3.64 -24.46
C PRO A 19 -14.46 3.94 -23.64
N ARG A 20 -15.23 2.88 -23.32
CA ARG A 20 -16.27 2.96 -22.31
C ARG A 20 -15.54 3.48 -21.08
N ASP A 21 -15.84 4.71 -20.72
CA ASP A 21 -15.52 5.29 -19.42
C ASP A 21 -16.38 4.48 -18.43
N GLY A 22 -15.92 3.25 -18.18
CA GLY A 22 -16.50 2.39 -17.18
C GLY A 22 -16.28 3.14 -15.89
N ASN A 23 -17.37 3.60 -15.29
CA ASN A 23 -17.39 4.08 -13.91
C ASN A 23 -16.45 3.19 -13.10
N ARG A 24 -15.24 3.69 -12.84
CA ARG A 24 -14.35 3.07 -11.87
C ARG A 24 -15.15 3.12 -10.59
N GLU A 25 -15.51 1.95 -10.08
CA GLU A 25 -16.03 1.80 -8.75
C GLU A 25 -15.18 2.68 -7.83
N PRO A 26 -15.78 3.55 -7.00
CA PRO A 26 -15.00 4.49 -6.20
C PRO A 26 -13.95 3.68 -5.45
N ALA A 27 -12.68 4.02 -5.67
CA ALA A 27 -11.58 3.29 -5.08
C ALA A 27 -11.81 3.23 -3.58
N THR A 28 -12.12 2.03 -3.07
CA THR A 28 -12.18 1.80 -1.62
C THR A 28 -10.86 2.29 -1.02
N ASN A 29 -10.86 2.81 0.20
CA ASN A 29 -9.61 3.20 0.87
C ASN A 29 -8.82 2.01 1.43
N LYS A 30 -9.14 0.80 0.98
CA LYS A 30 -8.55 -0.48 1.43
C LYS A 30 -8.06 -1.37 0.30
N ASP A 31 -7.99 -0.88 -0.93
CA ASP A 31 -7.40 -1.67 -2.02
C ASP A 31 -5.88 -1.47 -2.07
N ALA A 32 -5.14 -2.48 -1.61
CA ALA A 32 -3.69 -2.50 -1.60
C ALA A 32 -3.11 -2.56 -3.02
N SER A 33 -3.82 -3.10 -4.02
CA SER A 33 -3.32 -3.16 -5.40
C SER A 33 -3.06 -1.76 -5.96
N GLN A 34 -3.88 -0.78 -5.57
CA GLN A 34 -3.75 0.62 -5.98
C GLN A 34 -2.50 1.30 -5.39
N LEU A 35 -2.04 0.89 -4.20
CA LEU A 35 -0.82 1.43 -3.56
C LEU A 35 0.44 1.17 -4.42
N PHE A 36 0.45 0.06 -5.14
CA PHE A 36 1.62 -0.42 -5.87
C PHE A 36 1.54 -0.18 -7.39
N LEU A 37 0.64 0.71 -7.83
CA LEU A 37 0.54 1.12 -9.24
C LEU A 37 1.71 2.01 -9.68
N LYS A 38 2.22 2.85 -8.79
CA LYS A 38 3.31 3.78 -9.05
C LYS A 38 4.47 3.52 -8.12
N ARG A 39 5.67 3.35 -8.69
CA ARG A 39 6.88 3.08 -7.89
C ARG A 39 7.14 4.27 -6.97
N HIS A 40 7.00 4.02 -5.68
CA HIS A 40 7.31 4.96 -4.60
C HIS A 40 8.15 4.22 -3.56
N THR A 41 9.11 4.92 -2.97
CA THR A 41 9.66 4.50 -1.67
C THR A 41 8.63 4.81 -0.61
N LEU A 42 8.29 3.82 0.21
CA LEU A 42 7.35 3.98 1.31
C LEU A 42 8.16 4.06 2.60
N TYR A 43 7.85 5.02 3.47
CA TYR A 43 8.63 5.28 4.69
C TYR A 43 7.76 5.05 5.93
N LEU A 44 8.19 4.18 6.84
CA LEU A 44 7.44 3.95 8.09
C LEU A 44 7.63 5.16 9.01
N LEU A 45 6.55 5.91 9.26
CA LEU A 45 6.61 7.11 10.09
C LEU A 45 6.64 6.75 11.57
N TYR A 46 5.72 5.89 11.97
CA TYR A 46 5.55 5.45 13.35
C TYR A 46 4.78 4.14 13.44
N ARG A 47 4.91 3.49 14.58
CA ARG A 47 4.20 2.25 14.92
C ARG A 47 3.85 2.19 16.40
N SER A 48 3.01 1.23 16.76
CA SER A 48 2.47 1.11 18.12
C SER A 48 3.36 0.43 19.14
N GLU A 49 4.47 -0.16 18.70
CA GLU A 49 5.45 -0.81 19.56
C GLU A 49 6.84 -0.21 19.38
N LYS A 50 7.57 -0.04 20.49
CA LYS A 50 8.92 0.53 20.45
C LYS A 50 9.89 -0.40 19.73
N SER A 51 9.85 -1.69 20.05
CA SER A 51 10.69 -2.73 19.47
C SER A 51 9.82 -3.77 18.78
N ASP A 52 10.03 -3.97 17.48
CA ASP A 52 9.35 -5.02 16.71
C ASP A 52 10.36 -6.13 16.42
N THR A 53 10.41 -7.15 17.28
CA THR A 53 11.40 -8.24 17.15
C THR A 53 11.25 -9.06 15.87
N LYS A 54 10.07 -8.99 15.23
CA LYS A 54 9.78 -9.61 13.94
C LYS A 54 10.23 -8.73 12.76
N LEU A 55 10.45 -7.43 13.01
CA LEU A 55 10.80 -6.45 11.98
C LEU A 55 11.82 -5.42 12.52
N GLY A 56 13.09 -5.83 12.52
CA GLY A 56 14.27 -4.99 12.80
C GLY A 56 14.33 -4.32 14.17
N GLY A 57 13.65 -4.87 15.20
CA GLY A 57 13.83 -4.45 16.60
C GLY A 57 13.49 -2.97 16.81
N GLU A 58 14.37 -2.21 17.45
CA GLU A 58 14.23 -0.75 17.66
C GLU A 58 14.77 0.11 16.50
N SER A 59 15.09 -0.48 15.35
CA SER A 59 15.71 0.23 14.22
C SER A 59 14.86 1.39 13.70
N LYS A 60 15.52 2.36 13.07
CA LYS A 60 14.90 3.57 12.50
C LYS A 60 14.93 3.54 10.98
N CYS A 61 14.29 4.52 10.36
CA CYS A 61 14.37 4.74 8.91
C CYS A 61 13.91 3.54 8.07
N PHE A 62 12.85 2.85 8.51
CA PHE A 62 12.26 1.78 7.74
C PHE A 62 11.73 2.28 6.39
N GLN A 63 12.13 1.59 5.32
CA GLN A 63 11.71 1.87 3.97
C GLN A 63 11.25 0.59 3.28
N MET A 64 10.23 0.71 2.45
CA MET A 64 9.78 -0.34 1.56
C MET A 64 9.95 0.15 0.12
N ARG A 65 10.69 -0.62 -0.67
CA ARG A 65 10.97 -0.33 -2.09
C ARG A 65 10.66 -1.57 -2.89
N TYR A 66 9.53 -1.59 -3.57
CA TYR A 66 9.25 -2.66 -4.51
C TYR A 66 9.89 -2.35 -5.86
N TYR A 67 10.48 -3.36 -6.48
CA TYR A 67 11.19 -3.22 -7.75
C TYR A 67 10.54 -4.02 -8.87
N GLU A 68 9.70 -5.00 -8.56
CA GLU A 68 9.00 -5.80 -9.57
C GLU A 68 7.59 -6.18 -9.11
N VAL A 69 6.64 -6.16 -10.05
CA VAL A 69 5.24 -6.54 -9.82
C VAL A 69 4.91 -7.71 -10.73
N LEU A 70 4.74 -8.89 -10.15
CA LEU A 70 4.30 -10.10 -10.84
C LEU A 70 2.77 -10.16 -10.82
N ARG A 71 2.14 -9.42 -11.74
CA ARG A 71 0.68 -9.18 -11.76
C ARG A 71 -0.14 -10.47 -11.80
N GLU A 72 0.30 -11.49 -12.52
CA GLU A 72 -0.42 -12.78 -12.62
C GLU A 72 -0.60 -13.47 -11.26
N LYS A 73 0.25 -13.14 -10.28
CA LYS A 73 0.27 -13.77 -8.95
C LYS A 73 0.02 -12.77 -7.82
N GLU A 74 -0.25 -11.51 -8.15
CA GLU A 74 -0.36 -10.42 -7.19
C GLU A 74 0.82 -10.35 -6.22
N LYS A 75 2.03 -10.59 -6.73
CA LYS A 75 3.27 -10.58 -5.94
C LYS A 75 4.12 -9.36 -6.24
N LEU A 76 4.72 -8.81 -5.19
CA LEU A 76 5.60 -7.64 -5.24
C LEU A 76 6.97 -8.05 -4.71
N LEU A 77 7.98 -8.07 -5.57
CA LEU A 77 9.35 -8.25 -5.12
C LEU A 77 9.83 -6.94 -4.51
N THR A 78 10.20 -7.02 -3.23
CA THR A 78 10.31 -5.86 -2.36
C THR A 78 11.60 -5.90 -1.55
N GLN A 79 12.28 -4.77 -1.49
CA GLN A 79 13.34 -4.53 -0.52
C GLN A 79 12.74 -3.82 0.68
N LEU A 80 12.95 -4.40 1.85
CA LEU A 80 12.77 -3.74 3.13
C LEU A 80 14.13 -3.26 3.61
N LEU A 81 14.23 -1.97 3.89
CA LEU A 81 15.46 -1.35 4.37
C LEU A 81 15.22 -0.75 5.75
N PHE A 82 16.20 -0.80 6.63
CA PHE A 82 16.17 -0.07 7.89
C PHE A 82 17.58 0.25 8.35
N ARG A 83 17.72 1.29 9.18
CA ARG A 83 19.01 1.73 9.69
C ARG A 83 19.44 0.82 10.83
N ASP A 84 20.58 0.17 10.67
CA ASP A 84 21.23 -0.58 11.73
C ASP A 84 21.68 0.38 12.84
N ASN A 85 21.32 0.04 14.08
CA ASN A 85 21.57 0.91 15.22
C ASN A 85 23.05 0.94 15.65
N SER A 86 23.85 -0.06 15.26
CA SER A 86 25.25 -0.17 15.67
C SER A 86 26.22 0.52 14.72
N THR A 87 26.00 0.37 13.42
CA THR A 87 26.83 0.88 12.33
C THR A 87 26.28 2.18 11.74
N GLY A 88 24.97 2.45 11.92
CA GLY A 88 24.27 3.56 11.30
C GLY A 88 24.06 3.39 9.79
N GLN A 89 24.43 2.25 9.20
CA GLN A 89 24.22 1.93 7.80
C GLN A 89 22.81 1.40 7.55
N MET A 90 22.40 1.31 6.29
CA MET A 90 21.12 0.71 5.92
C MET A 90 21.30 -0.78 5.67
N ASP A 91 20.62 -1.60 6.46
CA ASP A 91 20.44 -3.02 6.17
C ASP A 91 19.37 -3.18 5.10
N VAL A 92 19.52 -4.21 4.25
CA VAL A 92 18.61 -4.49 3.14
C VAL A 92 18.18 -5.95 3.18
N TYR A 93 16.88 -6.17 3.25
CA TYR A 93 16.26 -7.49 3.22
C TYR A 93 15.34 -7.59 2.02
N THR A 94 15.47 -8.68 1.25
CA THR A 94 14.55 -8.95 0.14
C THR A 94 13.40 -9.81 0.65
N ILE A 95 12.17 -9.34 0.43
CA ILE A 95 10.93 -10.03 0.77
C ILE A 95 10.02 -10.04 -0.47
N VAL A 96 9.06 -10.96 -0.45
CA VAL A 96 7.95 -10.95 -1.39
C VAL A 96 6.70 -10.56 -0.62
N ILE A 97 5.96 -9.58 -1.13
CA ILE A 97 4.63 -9.23 -0.62
C ILE A 97 3.60 -9.86 -1.56
N VAL A 98 2.68 -10.65 -1.02
CA VAL A 98 1.54 -11.21 -1.76
C VAL A 98 0.29 -10.47 -1.34
N LEU A 99 -0.49 -9.98 -2.31
CA LEU A 99 -1.77 -9.35 -2.02
C LEU A 99 -2.86 -10.42 -1.96
N GLU A 100 -3.60 -10.42 -0.86
CA GLU A 100 -4.70 -11.34 -0.59
C GLU A 100 -5.97 -10.58 -0.23
N LYS A 101 -7.09 -11.31 -0.22
CA LYS A 101 -8.38 -10.80 0.23
C LYS A 101 -8.72 -11.45 1.56
N SER A 102 -9.09 -10.65 2.56
CA SER A 102 -9.61 -11.14 3.83
C SER A 102 -10.88 -11.97 3.63
N ASN A 103 -11.67 -11.64 2.60
CA ASN A 103 -12.85 -12.38 2.18
C ASN A 103 -12.89 -12.48 0.64
N LYS A 104 -13.14 -13.69 0.12
CA LYS A 104 -13.21 -13.96 -1.32
C LYS A 104 -14.28 -13.15 -2.06
N SER A 105 -15.32 -12.68 -1.37
CA SER A 105 -16.36 -11.84 -1.96
C SER A 105 -15.93 -10.37 -2.17
N LEU A 106 -14.81 -9.92 -1.59
CA LEU A 106 -14.34 -8.55 -1.77
C LEU A 106 -13.87 -8.31 -3.20
N GLY A 107 -14.23 -7.15 -3.74
CA GLY A 107 -13.76 -6.67 -5.06
C GLY A 107 -12.30 -6.22 -5.07
N TYR A 108 -11.66 -6.11 -3.91
CA TYR A 108 -10.33 -5.53 -3.72
C TYR A 108 -9.44 -6.42 -2.82
N TYR A 109 -8.13 -6.13 -2.81
CA TYR A 109 -7.14 -6.81 -1.97
C TYR A 109 -6.83 -5.95 -0.74
N ASP A 110 -7.07 -6.47 0.46
CA ASP A 110 -6.91 -5.73 1.72
C ASP A 110 -5.87 -6.36 2.66
N ILE A 111 -5.28 -7.50 2.27
CA ILE A 111 -4.25 -8.18 3.05
C ILE A 111 -2.92 -8.15 2.28
N LEU A 112 -1.86 -7.76 2.98
CA LEU A 112 -0.47 -7.84 2.54
C LEU A 112 0.21 -8.97 3.31
N VAL A 113 0.62 -10.02 2.63
CA VAL A 113 1.36 -11.14 3.23
C VAL A 113 2.84 -10.97 2.91
N ALA A 114 3.65 -10.70 3.93
CA ALA A 114 5.11 -10.65 3.80
C ALA A 114 5.67 -12.07 3.94
N GLN A 115 6.47 -12.49 2.97
CA GLN A 115 7.06 -13.83 2.91
C GLN A 115 8.49 -13.77 2.33
N ASN A 116 9.25 -14.86 2.48
CA ASN A 116 10.50 -15.02 1.73
C ASN A 116 10.27 -15.51 0.30
N ASP A 117 11.37 -15.67 -0.42
CA ASP A 117 11.44 -16.15 -1.81
C ASP A 117 10.89 -17.58 -2.00
N ILE A 118 11.07 -18.45 -1.01
CA ILE A 118 10.50 -19.82 -1.00
C ILE A 118 9.07 -19.89 -0.45
N GLY A 119 8.43 -18.76 -0.16
CA GLY A 119 7.01 -18.69 0.26
C GLY A 119 6.75 -18.94 1.75
N THR A 120 7.78 -18.94 2.59
CA THR A 120 7.62 -18.96 4.06
C THR A 120 7.03 -17.64 4.50
N LYS A 121 5.82 -17.69 5.05
CA LYS A 121 5.14 -16.52 5.61
C LYS A 121 5.90 -16.00 6.83
N TYR A 122 6.20 -14.72 6.81
CA TYR A 122 6.68 -13.98 7.98
C TYR A 122 5.51 -13.42 8.77
N GLU A 123 4.73 -12.55 8.14
CA GLU A 123 3.64 -11.82 8.79
C GLU A 123 2.55 -11.43 7.79
N SER A 124 1.35 -11.19 8.30
CA SER A 124 0.22 -10.66 7.53
C SER A 124 -0.21 -9.32 8.08
N TYR A 125 -0.51 -8.39 7.18
CA TYR A 125 -0.94 -7.04 7.49
C TYR A 125 -2.26 -6.73 6.79
N GLU A 126 -3.23 -6.26 7.55
CA GLU A 126 -4.48 -5.70 7.03
C GLU A 126 -4.26 -4.22 6.68
N LEU A 127 -4.69 -3.81 5.49
CA LEU A 127 -4.76 -2.42 5.09
C LEU A 127 -6.02 -1.78 5.69
N LEU A 128 -5.82 -0.93 6.71
CA LEU A 128 -6.92 -0.26 7.39
C LEU A 128 -7.42 0.96 6.63
N PHE A 129 -6.51 1.70 6.00
CA PHE A 129 -6.81 2.91 5.26
C PHE A 129 -5.65 3.32 4.36
N THR A 130 -5.95 3.96 3.23
CA THR A 130 -5.02 4.77 2.46
C THR A 130 -5.75 5.87 1.69
N ASP A 131 -5.07 6.98 1.48
CA ASP A 131 -5.51 8.07 0.59
C ASP A 131 -4.86 7.99 -0.80
N TYR A 132 -4.05 6.95 -1.04
CA TYR A 132 -3.27 6.70 -2.27
C TYR A 132 -2.27 7.79 -2.67
N ARG A 133 -2.04 8.77 -1.79
CA ARG A 133 -1.27 9.97 -2.13
C ARG A 133 -0.20 10.28 -1.11
N THR A 134 -0.56 10.26 0.17
CA THR A 134 0.31 10.70 1.26
C THR A 134 0.64 9.57 2.21
N CYS A 135 -0.30 8.65 2.47
CA CYS A 135 -0.09 7.62 3.48
C CYS A 135 -0.99 6.38 3.34
N PHE A 136 -0.62 5.36 4.11
CA PHE A 136 -1.46 4.21 4.40
C PHE A 136 -1.20 3.70 5.81
N THR A 137 -2.21 3.03 6.38
CA THR A 137 -2.18 2.47 7.71
C THR A 137 -2.34 0.96 7.63
N LEU A 138 -1.39 0.24 8.24
CA LEU A 138 -1.41 -1.21 8.34
C LEU A 138 -1.64 -1.66 9.78
N ARG A 139 -2.27 -2.81 9.91
CA ARG A 139 -2.40 -3.56 11.16
C ARG A 139 -1.85 -4.96 10.96
N ARG A 140 -0.89 -5.37 11.77
CA ARG A 140 -0.41 -6.75 11.78
C ARG A 140 -1.44 -7.65 12.43
N THR A 141 -1.83 -8.72 11.74
CA THR A 141 -2.95 -9.56 12.17
C THR A 141 -2.62 -10.46 13.35
N SER A 142 -1.34 -10.72 13.63
CA SER A 142 -0.90 -11.65 14.68
C SER A 142 -0.96 -11.08 16.09
N ASP A 143 -0.75 -9.78 16.23
CA ASP A 143 -0.51 -9.11 17.53
C ASP A 143 -1.05 -7.68 17.58
N ASP A 144 -1.85 -7.27 16.60
CA ASP A 144 -2.50 -5.97 16.57
C ASP A 144 -1.51 -4.77 16.54
N LEU A 145 -0.27 -4.98 16.06
CA LEU A 145 0.68 -3.89 15.85
C LEU A 145 0.20 -2.98 14.71
N HIS A 146 0.02 -1.70 14.98
CA HIS A 146 -0.37 -0.72 13.97
C HIS A 146 0.83 0.08 13.46
N GLN A 147 0.78 0.45 12.18
CA GLN A 147 1.84 1.17 11.48
C GLN A 147 1.23 2.23 10.57
N VAL A 148 1.87 3.40 10.49
CA VAL A 148 1.55 4.41 9.47
C VAL A 148 2.76 4.64 8.59
N TRP A 149 2.55 4.48 7.30
CA TRP A 149 3.56 4.62 6.26
C TRP A 149 3.26 5.84 5.40
N MET A 150 4.30 6.58 5.04
CA MET A 150 4.27 7.70 4.11
C MET A 150 4.58 7.22 2.70
N ILE A 151 3.82 7.70 1.72
CA ILE A 151 3.99 7.38 0.30
C ILE A 151 4.90 8.42 -0.33
N GLY A 152 6.10 8.00 -0.74
CA GLY A 152 7.14 8.93 -1.18
C GLY A 152 7.68 9.76 -0.02
N ARG A 153 8.67 10.62 -0.31
CA ARG A 153 9.22 11.53 0.69
C ARG A 153 8.47 12.87 0.61
N MET A 154 7.84 13.26 1.71
CA MET A 154 7.14 14.54 1.82
C MET A 154 7.19 15.09 3.25
N ASP A 155 6.67 16.30 3.43
CA ASP A 155 6.47 16.88 4.76
C ASP A 155 5.39 16.11 5.51
N ALA A 156 5.69 15.73 6.75
CA ALA A 156 4.77 15.02 7.63
C ALA A 156 3.48 15.84 7.93
N ALA A 157 3.54 17.17 7.82
CA ALA A 157 2.38 18.04 8.00
C ALA A 157 1.32 17.89 6.88
N LEU A 158 1.70 17.35 5.71
CA LEU A 158 0.81 17.15 4.57
C LEU A 158 0.10 15.79 4.59
N ILE A 159 0.43 14.95 5.57
CA ILE A 159 -0.09 13.59 5.66
C ILE A 159 -1.56 13.62 6.07
N SER A 160 -2.38 12.84 5.37
CA SER A 160 -3.81 12.78 5.64
C SER A 160 -4.09 12.37 7.09
N PRO A 161 -4.90 13.14 7.84
CA PRO A 161 -5.24 12.80 9.22
C PRO A 161 -6.04 11.49 9.32
N GLN A 162 -6.63 11.02 8.21
CA GLN A 162 -7.39 9.77 8.17
C GLN A 162 -6.50 8.54 8.40
N CYS A 163 -5.21 8.60 8.06
CA CYS A 163 -4.27 7.52 8.41
C CYS A 163 -4.06 7.43 9.93
N GLU A 164 -4.00 8.57 10.62
CA GLU A 164 -3.94 8.61 12.09
C GLU A 164 -5.25 8.11 12.70
N SER A 165 -6.41 8.51 12.16
CA SER A 165 -7.70 7.99 12.62
C SER A 165 -7.79 6.47 12.47
N ALA A 166 -7.36 5.92 11.33
CA ALA A 166 -7.31 4.47 11.12
C ALA A 166 -6.30 3.77 12.05
N TYR A 167 -5.21 4.45 12.42
CA TYR A 167 -4.19 3.92 13.33
C TYR A 167 -4.69 3.80 14.77
N GLN A 168 -5.46 4.79 15.25
CA GLN A 168 -6.07 4.75 16.58
C GLN A 168 -7.19 3.71 16.65
N GLY A 169 -7.81 3.39 15.51
CA GLY A 169 -8.90 2.43 15.42
C GLY A 169 -10.25 3.01 15.85
N PRO A 170 -11.30 2.18 15.86
CA PRO A 170 -12.64 2.63 16.24
C PRO A 170 -12.69 2.98 17.73
N VAL A 171 -13.48 4.00 18.05
CA VAL A 171 -13.85 4.31 19.43
C VAL A 171 -14.79 3.21 19.94
N ASN A 172 -14.66 2.79 21.20
CA ASN A 172 -15.57 1.78 21.75
C ASN A 172 -17.01 2.33 21.89
N GLU A 173 -17.94 1.44 22.24
CA GLU A 173 -19.37 1.76 22.41
C GLU A 173 -19.68 2.88 23.42
N HIS A 174 -18.72 3.22 24.28
CA HIS A 174 -18.83 4.27 25.29
C HIS A 174 -18.15 5.58 24.88
N GLY A 175 -17.66 5.69 23.64
CA GLY A 175 -16.92 6.88 23.19
C GLY A 175 -15.49 6.94 23.75
N CYS A 176 -15.00 5.86 24.35
CA CYS A 176 -13.64 5.77 24.87
C CYS A 176 -12.73 5.06 23.85
N ALA A 177 -11.58 5.66 23.56
CA ALA A 177 -10.47 4.98 22.91
C ALA A 177 -9.27 5.06 23.86
N VAL A 178 -8.64 3.93 24.16
CA VAL A 178 -7.30 3.95 24.78
C VAL A 178 -6.34 4.39 23.69
N PRO A 179 -5.69 5.57 23.80
CA PRO A 179 -4.82 6.04 22.74
C PRO A 179 -3.69 5.04 22.51
N ARG A 180 -3.51 4.64 21.26
CA ARG A 180 -2.44 3.73 20.89
C ARG A 180 -1.11 4.48 20.98
N PRO A 181 -0.09 3.93 21.67
CA PRO A 181 1.23 4.56 21.73
C PRO A 181 1.77 4.85 20.34
N LYS A 182 2.57 5.90 20.19
CA LYS A 182 3.13 6.32 18.89
C LYS A 182 4.65 6.43 18.98
N TYR A 183 5.35 5.42 18.49
CA TYR A 183 6.80 5.42 18.44
C TYR A 183 7.29 5.88 17.07
N LYS A 184 7.93 7.05 17.03
CA LYS A 184 8.48 7.63 15.79
C LYS A 184 9.64 6.77 15.26
N ILE A 185 9.58 6.48 13.97
CA ILE A 185 10.54 5.64 13.23
C ILE A 185 11.25 6.47 12.14
N PHE A 186 10.53 7.37 11.48
CA PHE A 186 11.10 8.25 10.45
C PHE A 186 11.54 9.60 11.03
N TYR A 187 12.77 9.99 10.72
CA TYR A 187 13.40 11.24 11.10
C TYR A 187 14.03 11.84 9.84
N PRO A 188 13.49 12.95 9.28
CA PRO A 188 13.96 13.52 8.01
C PRO A 188 15.47 13.80 7.96
N GLU A 189 16.07 14.04 9.12
CA GLU A 189 17.47 14.43 9.30
C GLU A 189 18.43 13.25 9.12
N ILE A 190 17.98 12.01 9.38
CA ILE A 190 18.82 10.81 9.36
C ILE A 190 18.32 9.72 8.41
N CYS A 191 17.09 9.84 7.91
CA CYS A 191 16.47 8.90 7.00
C CYS A 191 16.51 9.45 5.57
N HIS A 192 17.38 8.87 4.74
CA HIS A 192 17.59 9.28 3.34
C HIS A 192 16.87 8.37 2.35
#